data_AF-A0AAU3DNH9-F1
#
_entry.id   AF-A0AAU3DNH9-F1
#
_cell.length_a   1.000
_cell.length_b   1.000
_cell.length_c   1.000
_cell.angle_alpha   90.00
_cell.angle_beta   90.00
_cell.angle_gamma   90.00
#
_symmetry.space_group_name_H-M   'P 1'
#
loop_
_entity.id
_entity.type
_entity.pdbx_description
1 polymer ?
#
loop_
_entity_poly.entity_id
_entity_poly.type
_entity_poly.pdbx_seq_one_letter_code
_entity_poly.pdbx_strand_id
1 'polypeptide(L)'
;MTQQPPHRNGPYAFPVVPPAARPGWFRRLQPGQRVGAIVGGVLLSSVLLCCSGATLVGALADDPQQGRTPATANESTRGDSLASTPEPVAVSASPVHSDPAPVPSTAPPPTTTAPKVETRTETKTQVIRHAERTVKDPSLTEGKRAVRTRGVNGVRTLTYQVTLTDGVPTGRKLVRSVVTRQAVTQVVAVGTKRERRCDPNYGGCVPIASDVDCAGGSGNGPAYVTGPIEVIGDDIYDLDRDNDGYACDD
;
A
#
# COMPACT_ATOMS: atom_id res chain seq x y z
N MET A 1 -29.76 -24.01 38.35
CA MET A 1 -28.40 -24.44 38.76
C MET A 1 -27.46 -24.15 37.61
N THR A 2 -26.78 -23.00 37.65
CA THR A 2 -25.73 -22.65 36.69
C THR A 2 -24.55 -22.16 37.52
N GLN A 3 -23.52 -23.00 37.64
CA GLN A 3 -22.32 -22.67 38.39
C GLN A 3 -21.49 -21.63 37.63
N GLN A 4 -21.12 -20.58 38.33
CA GLN A 4 -20.18 -19.55 37.90
C GLN A 4 -18.75 -20.05 38.16
N PRO A 5 -17.81 -19.96 37.21
CA PRO A 5 -16.44 -20.43 37.43
C PRO A 5 -15.65 -19.44 38.31
N PRO A 6 -14.68 -19.92 39.12
CA PRO A 6 -13.98 -19.09 40.09
C PRO A 6 -12.97 -18.13 39.44
N HIS A 7 -12.99 -16.88 39.89
CA HIS A 7 -11.98 -15.87 39.58
C HIS A 7 -10.61 -16.29 40.14
N ARG A 8 -9.63 -16.50 39.25
CA ARG A 8 -8.21 -16.63 39.64
C ARG A 8 -7.64 -15.24 39.91
N ASN A 9 -7.37 -14.95 41.19
CA ASN A 9 -6.50 -13.85 41.60
C ASN A 9 -5.04 -14.23 41.30
N GLY A 10 -4.45 -13.62 40.28
CA GLY A 10 -3.02 -13.72 39.96
C GLY A 10 -2.22 -12.62 40.69
N PRO A 11 -1.09 -12.93 41.33
CA PRO A 11 -0.31 -11.94 42.08
C PRO A 11 0.80 -11.34 41.21
N TYR A 12 0.49 -10.43 40.28
CA TYR A 12 1.51 -9.60 39.61
C TYR A 12 0.95 -8.23 39.28
N ALA A 13 0.81 -7.38 40.30
CA ALA A 13 0.64 -5.95 40.11
C ALA A 13 2.02 -5.32 39.89
N PHE A 14 2.40 -5.08 38.64
CA PHE A 14 3.55 -4.24 38.33
C PHE A 14 3.18 -2.79 38.68
N PRO A 15 4.05 -2.03 39.40
CA PRO A 15 3.79 -0.62 39.66
C PRO A 15 3.84 0.16 38.34
N VAL A 16 2.73 0.81 38.00
CA VAL A 16 2.66 1.78 36.91
C VAL A 16 3.44 3.02 37.34
N VAL A 17 4.66 3.18 36.81
CA VAL A 17 5.43 4.42 36.94
C VAL A 17 4.81 5.45 35.97
N PRO A 18 4.31 6.60 36.45
CA PRO A 18 3.82 7.64 35.54
C PRO A 18 5.00 8.24 34.74
N PRO A 19 4.81 8.55 33.44
CA PRO A 19 5.86 9.20 32.66
C PRO A 19 6.13 10.60 33.21
N ALA A 20 7.42 10.90 33.40
CA ALA A 20 7.89 12.21 33.85
C ALA A 20 7.39 13.34 32.93
N ALA A 21 6.85 14.40 33.52
CA ALA A 21 6.45 15.61 32.84
C ALA A 21 7.65 16.24 32.14
N ARG A 22 7.56 16.38 30.80
CA ARG A 22 8.57 17.08 30.01
C ARG A 22 8.41 18.60 30.22
N PRO A 23 9.49 19.35 30.48
CA PRO A 23 9.40 20.80 30.62
C PRO A 23 9.03 21.43 29.28
N GLY A 24 7.85 22.05 29.23
CA GLY A 24 7.37 22.84 28.10
C GLY A 24 8.18 24.13 27.98
N TRP A 25 9.09 24.16 27.00
CA TRP A 25 9.86 25.35 26.62
C TRP A 25 9.03 26.40 25.86
N PHE A 26 7.76 26.11 25.56
CA PHE A 26 6.83 27.06 24.97
C PHE A 26 5.93 27.72 26.02
N ARG A 27 6.50 28.68 26.74
CA ARG A 27 5.74 29.78 27.36
C ARG A 27 6.61 31.02 27.50
N ARG A 28 6.77 31.73 26.38
CA ARG A 28 6.98 33.19 26.35
C ARG A 28 6.53 33.71 24.98
N LEU A 29 5.27 34.13 24.90
CA LEU A 29 4.84 35.11 23.92
C LEU A 29 4.13 36.21 24.72
N GLN A 30 4.74 37.39 24.71
CA GLN A 30 4.17 38.63 25.25
C GLN A 30 3.06 39.14 24.31
N PRO A 31 2.01 39.78 24.86
CA PRO A 31 0.93 40.32 24.04
C PRO A 31 1.35 41.69 23.49
N GLY A 32 1.51 41.81 22.18
CA GLY A 32 1.74 43.11 21.55
C GLY A 32 2.43 43.01 20.21
N GLN A 33 1.66 42.75 19.16
CA GLN A 33 1.63 43.55 17.93
C GLN A 33 0.74 42.85 16.91
N ARG A 34 -0.48 43.37 16.77
CA ARG A 34 -1.26 43.29 15.54
C ARG A 34 -0.68 44.35 14.61
N VAL A 35 -0.32 43.98 13.38
CA VAL A 35 -0.46 44.74 12.10
C VAL A 35 0.34 43.97 11.04
N GLY A 36 -0.27 43.67 9.90
CA GLY A 36 0.44 43.13 8.72
C GLY A 36 -0.43 42.26 7.84
N ALA A 37 -1.30 42.90 7.06
CA ALA A 37 -2.21 42.26 6.12
C ALA A 37 -1.47 41.57 4.95
N ILE A 38 -2.10 40.48 4.52
CA ILE A 38 -1.93 39.67 3.32
C ILE A 38 -1.98 40.57 2.06
N VAL A 39 -1.06 40.40 1.10
CA VAL A 39 -1.32 39.99 -0.31
C VAL A 39 0.06 39.81 -0.99
N GLY A 40 0.42 38.56 -1.28
CA GLY A 40 1.61 38.26 -2.07
C GLY A 40 1.40 37.01 -2.91
N GLY A 41 1.34 37.20 -4.23
CA GLY A 41 1.76 36.18 -5.21
C GLY A 41 0.66 35.27 -5.77
N VAL A 42 -0.26 35.83 -6.57
CA VAL A 42 -1.01 35.03 -7.56
C VAL A 42 -0.31 35.13 -8.91
N LEU A 43 0.47 34.08 -9.19
CA LEU A 43 0.60 33.35 -10.46
C LEU A 43 0.88 34.14 -11.75
N LEU A 44 2.17 34.27 -12.07
CA LEU A 44 2.69 34.39 -13.44
C LEU A 44 3.21 33.02 -13.91
N SER A 45 2.43 32.29 -14.70
CA SER A 45 2.93 31.20 -15.57
C SER A 45 1.81 30.66 -16.46
N SER A 46 1.46 31.43 -17.49
CA SER A 46 0.67 30.97 -18.63
C SER A 46 1.55 31.04 -19.86
N VAL A 47 2.31 29.98 -20.13
CA VAL A 47 3.14 29.87 -21.34
C VAL A 47 3.15 28.41 -21.82
N LEU A 48 2.87 28.26 -23.12
CA LEU A 48 3.10 27.10 -24.02
C LEU A 48 2.04 25.98 -24.05
N LEU A 49 0.85 26.35 -24.53
CA LEU A 49 0.02 25.49 -25.38
C LEU A 49 0.30 25.82 -26.85
N CYS A 50 1.18 25.06 -27.49
CA CYS A 50 1.26 24.93 -28.96
C CYS A 50 2.26 23.83 -29.30
N CYS A 51 1.77 22.70 -29.80
CA CYS A 51 2.31 22.01 -30.97
C CYS A 51 1.63 20.64 -31.13
N SER A 52 0.74 20.61 -32.12
CA SER A 52 0.69 19.59 -33.16
C SER A 52 0.32 18.17 -32.74
N GLY A 53 -0.99 17.91 -32.82
CA GLY A 53 -1.46 16.57 -33.12
C GLY A 53 -0.94 16.09 -34.47
N ALA A 54 -0.52 14.83 -34.51
CA ALA A 54 -0.40 14.05 -35.72
C ALA A 54 -1.02 12.68 -35.43
N THR A 55 -2.22 12.46 -35.96
CA THR A 55 -2.84 11.15 -36.09
C THR A 55 -2.16 10.41 -37.23
N LEU A 56 -1.42 9.34 -36.92
CA LEU A 56 -1.02 8.35 -37.92
C LEU A 56 -1.87 7.09 -37.73
N VAL A 57 -2.79 6.91 -38.67
CA VAL A 57 -3.43 5.64 -39.00
C VAL A 57 -2.42 4.86 -39.85
N GLY A 58 -2.12 3.63 -39.47
CA GLY A 58 -1.21 2.76 -40.19
C GLY A 58 -1.35 1.33 -39.71
N ALA A 59 -2.30 0.61 -40.31
CA ALA A 59 -2.42 -0.83 -40.20
C ALA A 59 -1.31 -1.51 -41.01
N LEU A 60 -0.58 -2.45 -40.40
CA LEU A 60 0.05 -3.57 -41.10
C LEU A 60 -0.01 -4.80 -40.20
N ALA A 61 -0.59 -5.84 -40.75
CA ALA A 61 -0.60 -7.19 -40.22
C ALA A 61 0.82 -7.77 -40.24
N ASP A 62 1.17 -8.56 -39.23
CA ASP A 62 1.94 -9.79 -39.41
C ASP A 62 1.79 -10.69 -38.17
N ASP A 63 1.36 -11.93 -38.40
CA ASP A 63 1.29 -13.06 -37.47
C ASP A 63 2.63 -13.81 -37.59
N PRO A 64 3.23 -14.33 -36.51
CA PRO A 64 3.24 -15.80 -36.46
C PRO A 64 3.03 -16.38 -35.05
N GLN A 65 2.14 -17.38 -35.05
CA GLN A 65 2.11 -18.58 -34.19
C GLN A 65 3.46 -18.95 -33.54
N GLN A 66 3.44 -19.29 -32.24
CA GLN A 66 3.45 -20.69 -31.77
C GLN A 66 3.52 -20.79 -30.24
N GLY A 67 2.72 -21.71 -29.68
CA GLY A 67 3.10 -22.45 -28.46
C GLY A 67 2.36 -22.13 -27.16
N ARG A 68 1.12 -22.64 -27.00
CA ARG A 68 0.56 -23.07 -25.71
C ARG A 68 1.40 -24.26 -25.19
N THR A 69 1.68 -24.50 -23.91
CA THR A 69 0.79 -24.74 -22.76
C THR A 69 1.59 -24.77 -21.42
N PRO A 70 0.92 -24.81 -20.25
CA PRO A 70 1.46 -24.47 -18.93
C PRO A 70 1.74 -25.70 -18.03
N ALA A 71 2.41 -25.49 -16.88
CA ALA A 71 1.98 -25.94 -15.55
C ALA A 71 3.06 -25.77 -14.48
N THR A 72 2.60 -25.39 -13.29
CA THR A 72 3.32 -25.22 -12.03
C THR A 72 3.16 -26.48 -11.16
N ALA A 73 4.11 -26.67 -10.23
CA ALA A 73 4.00 -27.28 -8.88
C ALA A 73 4.50 -28.73 -8.64
N ASN A 74 5.45 -28.82 -7.68
CA ASN A 74 5.62 -29.72 -6.51
C ASN A 74 4.98 -31.13 -6.54
N GLU A 75 5.57 -32.23 -6.02
CA GLU A 75 6.17 -32.44 -4.69
C GLU A 75 6.82 -33.85 -4.56
N SER A 76 7.65 -34.04 -3.51
CA SER A 76 7.70 -35.24 -2.62
C SER A 76 8.71 -36.40 -2.85
N THR A 77 9.72 -36.42 -1.96
CA THR A 77 9.97 -37.45 -0.92
C THR A 77 10.64 -38.81 -1.20
N ARG A 78 11.73 -39.05 -0.42
CA ARG A 78 12.40 -40.32 0.03
C ARG A 78 12.91 -41.29 -1.03
N GLY A 79 13.96 -42.08 -0.85
CA GLY A 79 15.03 -42.32 0.14
C GLY A 79 16.17 -42.95 -0.72
N ASP A 80 17.31 -43.47 -0.27
CA ASP A 80 17.78 -43.91 1.02
C ASP A 80 19.30 -44.11 0.92
N SER A 81 19.93 -44.04 2.09
CA SER A 81 21.21 -44.55 2.54
C SER A 81 21.94 -45.62 1.69
N LEU A 82 23.28 -45.55 1.63
CA LEU A 82 24.17 -46.45 2.39
C LEU A 82 25.66 -46.10 2.17
N ALA A 83 26.38 -46.09 3.30
CA ALA A 83 27.81 -45.90 3.43
C ALA A 83 28.62 -47.15 3.06
N SER A 84 29.92 -46.99 2.72
CA SER A 84 31.03 -47.79 3.29
C SER A 84 32.41 -47.36 2.77
N THR A 85 33.29 -47.07 3.73
CA THR A 85 34.77 -47.11 3.74
C THR A 85 35.19 -48.54 4.19
N PRO A 86 36.46 -49.06 4.17
CA PRO A 86 37.80 -48.60 3.68
C PRO A 86 38.60 -49.60 2.77
N GLU A 87 39.81 -49.16 2.41
CA GLU A 87 41.12 -49.80 2.03
C GLU A 87 41.42 -51.28 2.48
N PRO A 88 42.55 -51.98 2.13
CA PRO A 88 43.88 -51.49 1.65
C PRO A 88 44.72 -52.38 0.67
N VAL A 89 45.91 -51.84 0.31
CA VAL A 89 47.21 -52.42 -0.15
C VAL A 89 47.28 -53.58 -1.16
N ALA A 90 48.21 -53.47 -2.15
CA ALA A 90 49.46 -54.25 -2.20
C ALA A 90 50.25 -54.18 -3.55
N VAL A 91 51.52 -53.74 -3.43
CA VAL A 91 52.80 -54.12 -4.10
C VAL A 91 53.08 -54.03 -5.62
N SER A 92 54.25 -53.40 -5.87
CA SER A 92 55.39 -53.79 -6.74
C SER A 92 55.19 -54.16 -8.22
N ALA A 93 55.84 -53.39 -9.10
CA ALA A 93 57.22 -53.67 -9.57
C ALA A 93 57.64 -52.65 -10.65
N SER A 94 58.87 -52.13 -10.55
CA SER A 94 59.59 -51.51 -11.68
C SER A 94 60.25 -52.61 -12.53
N PRO A 95 60.57 -52.38 -13.81
CA PRO A 95 61.91 -51.84 -14.08
C PRO A 95 62.06 -50.92 -15.34
N VAL A 96 63.06 -50.05 -15.23
CA VAL A 96 63.89 -49.35 -16.25
C VAL A 96 63.46 -49.37 -17.72
N HIS A 97 63.34 -48.17 -18.32
CA HIS A 97 63.84 -47.87 -19.67
C HIS A 97 64.41 -46.46 -19.74
N SER A 98 65.50 -46.36 -20.49
CA SER A 98 66.44 -45.24 -20.55
C SER A 98 65.89 -43.99 -21.22
N ASP A 99 66.33 -42.88 -20.65
CA ASP A 99 66.16 -41.48 -21.02
C ASP A 99 66.73 -41.17 -22.43
N PRO A 100 66.00 -40.47 -23.33
CA PRO A 100 66.61 -39.62 -24.32
C PRO A 100 66.70 -38.18 -23.79
N ALA A 101 67.91 -37.64 -23.82
CA ALA A 101 68.29 -36.32 -23.35
C ALA A 101 67.30 -35.18 -23.72
N PRO A 102 67.14 -34.17 -22.84
CA PRO A 102 66.23 -33.05 -23.07
C PRO A 102 66.74 -32.14 -24.20
N VAL A 103 65.90 -31.94 -25.22
CA VAL A 103 66.07 -30.81 -26.13
C VAL A 103 65.91 -29.51 -25.33
N PRO A 104 66.81 -28.52 -25.44
CA PRO A 104 66.62 -27.22 -24.80
C PRO A 104 65.46 -26.51 -25.51
N SER A 105 64.27 -26.60 -24.92
CA SER A 105 63.12 -25.80 -25.34
C SER A 105 63.35 -24.35 -24.90
N THR A 106 63.96 -23.57 -25.78
CA THR A 106 64.06 -22.10 -25.68
C THR A 106 62.71 -21.45 -26.04
N ALA A 107 61.61 -21.95 -25.48
CA ALA A 107 60.35 -21.23 -25.53
C ALA A 107 60.42 -20.07 -24.52
N PRO A 108 60.23 -18.81 -24.93
CA PRO A 108 60.13 -17.72 -23.96
C PRO A 108 58.99 -18.05 -22.98
N PRO A 109 59.15 -17.76 -21.67
CA PRO A 109 58.10 -18.02 -20.70
C PRO A 109 56.81 -17.30 -21.16
N PRO A 110 55.62 -17.94 -21.08
CA PRO A 110 54.39 -17.24 -21.40
C PRO A 110 54.30 -16.02 -20.51
N THR A 111 54.27 -14.83 -21.11
CA THR A 111 53.96 -13.59 -20.41
C THR A 111 52.54 -13.71 -19.89
N THR A 112 52.39 -14.25 -18.68
CA THR A 112 51.13 -14.30 -17.96
C THR A 112 50.88 -12.89 -17.46
N THR A 113 50.26 -12.08 -18.30
CA THR A 113 49.80 -10.74 -17.89
C THR A 113 48.79 -10.94 -16.75
N ALA A 114 49.06 -10.36 -15.59
CA ALA A 114 48.14 -10.42 -14.46
C ALA A 114 46.76 -9.86 -14.89
N PRO A 115 45.65 -10.44 -14.40
CA PRO A 115 44.31 -10.01 -14.81
C PRO A 115 44.07 -8.57 -14.37
N LYS A 116 43.48 -7.77 -15.26
CA LYS A 116 43.22 -6.34 -15.00
C LYS A 116 41.94 -6.21 -14.18
N VAL A 117 42.06 -5.77 -12.92
CA VAL A 117 40.92 -5.51 -12.04
C VAL A 117 40.59 -4.02 -12.05
N GLU A 118 39.35 -3.68 -12.39
CA GLU A 118 38.81 -2.31 -12.37
C GLU A 118 37.58 -2.24 -11.46
N THR A 119 37.29 -1.07 -10.89
CA THR A 119 35.99 -0.83 -10.24
C THR A 119 35.24 0.29 -10.93
N ARG A 120 33.93 0.10 -11.12
CA ARG A 120 33.02 1.08 -11.73
C ARG A 120 31.84 1.37 -10.83
N THR A 121 31.31 2.58 -10.94
CA THR A 121 30.10 2.98 -10.21
C THR A 121 28.90 2.87 -11.13
N GLU A 122 27.87 2.14 -10.69
CA GLU A 122 26.60 2.01 -11.40
C GLU A 122 25.45 2.48 -10.52
N THR A 123 24.51 3.22 -11.11
CA THR A 123 23.30 3.66 -10.41
C THR A 123 22.08 2.91 -10.91
N LYS A 124 21.25 2.43 -9.99
CA LYS A 124 19.96 1.80 -10.28
C LYS A 124 18.84 2.52 -9.53
N THR A 125 17.74 2.79 -10.22
CA THR A 125 16.51 3.29 -9.60
C THR A 125 15.64 2.14 -9.12
N GLN A 126 15.17 2.23 -7.89
CA GLN A 126 14.17 1.33 -7.31
C GLN A 126 12.94 2.12 -6.91
N VAL A 127 11.76 1.63 -7.28
CA VAL A 127 10.47 2.24 -6.94
C VAL A 127 10.12 1.94 -5.48
N ILE A 128 9.68 2.96 -4.75
CA ILE A 128 9.08 2.82 -3.41
C ILE A 128 7.57 2.94 -3.60
N ARG A 129 6.83 1.84 -3.41
CA ARG A 129 5.37 1.89 -3.54
C ARG A 129 4.76 2.80 -2.48
N HIS A 130 3.77 3.58 -2.87
CA HIS A 130 2.98 4.35 -1.91
C HIS A 130 2.15 3.44 -1.00
N ALA A 131 1.88 3.94 0.19
CA ALA A 131 0.91 3.33 1.10
C ALA A 131 -0.51 3.85 0.82
N GLU A 132 -1.53 3.14 1.30
CA GLU A 132 -2.93 3.61 1.34
C GLU A 132 -3.36 3.86 2.79
N ARG A 133 -4.12 4.93 3.00
CA ARG A 133 -4.76 5.28 4.26
C ARG A 133 -6.23 5.57 4.03
N THR A 134 -7.08 5.00 4.88
CA THR A 134 -8.52 5.22 4.85
C THR A 134 -8.93 6.28 5.87
N VAL A 135 -9.85 7.17 5.49
CA VAL A 135 -10.43 8.22 6.36
C VAL A 135 -11.95 8.18 6.24
N LYS A 136 -12.66 8.29 7.37
CA LYS A 136 -14.13 8.37 7.38
C LYS A 136 -14.58 9.74 6.88
N ASP A 137 -15.61 9.77 6.05
CA ASP A 137 -16.11 10.99 5.43
C ASP A 137 -17.65 11.05 5.54
N PRO A 138 -18.19 11.93 6.41
CA PRO A 138 -19.63 12.07 6.59
C PRO A 138 -20.33 12.81 5.43
N SER A 139 -19.59 13.30 4.43
CA SER A 139 -20.18 13.88 3.22
C SER A 139 -20.53 12.82 2.16
N LEU A 140 -19.91 11.63 2.23
CA LEU A 140 -20.15 10.53 1.30
C LEU A 140 -21.16 9.54 1.91
N THR A 141 -22.12 9.10 1.10
CA THR A 141 -23.05 8.01 1.45
C THR A 141 -22.28 6.78 1.94
N GLU A 142 -22.80 6.14 2.98
CA GLU A 142 -22.28 4.89 3.53
C GLU A 142 -22.02 3.85 2.41
N GLY A 143 -20.87 3.19 2.48
CA GLY A 143 -20.43 2.24 1.45
C GLY A 143 -19.79 2.85 0.20
N LYS A 144 -19.91 4.16 -0.05
CA LYS A 144 -19.17 4.83 -1.14
C LYS A 144 -17.71 5.05 -0.75
N ARG A 145 -16.81 5.00 -1.74
CA ARG A 145 -15.38 5.32 -1.59
C ARG A 145 -14.98 6.41 -2.58
N ALA A 146 -14.10 7.31 -2.17
CA ALA A 146 -13.51 8.31 -3.06
C ALA A 146 -12.04 8.56 -2.72
N VAL A 147 -11.19 8.67 -3.73
CA VAL A 147 -9.78 9.04 -3.52
C VAL A 147 -9.72 10.55 -3.26
N ARG A 148 -9.25 10.94 -2.06
CA ARG A 148 -9.04 12.35 -1.68
C ARG A 148 -7.64 12.83 -2.01
N THR A 149 -6.66 11.94 -1.92
CA THR A 149 -5.27 12.21 -2.31
C THR A 149 -4.76 11.02 -3.07
N ARG A 150 -4.33 11.23 -4.32
CA ARG A 150 -3.77 10.14 -5.13
C ARG A 150 -2.40 9.75 -4.60
N GLY A 151 -2.16 8.45 -4.49
CA GLY A 151 -0.85 7.94 -4.12
C GLY A 151 0.17 8.14 -5.24
N VAL A 152 1.39 8.49 -4.86
CA VAL A 152 2.52 8.63 -5.80
C VAL A 152 3.68 7.81 -5.29
N ASN A 153 4.24 6.95 -6.14
CA ASN A 153 5.39 6.15 -5.76
C ASN A 153 6.63 7.04 -5.58
N GLY A 154 7.41 6.72 -4.56
CA GLY A 154 8.73 7.30 -4.35
C GLY A 154 9.80 6.61 -5.18
N VAL A 155 11.02 7.12 -5.09
CA VAL A 155 12.20 6.58 -5.78
C VAL A 155 13.37 6.50 -4.81
N ARG A 156 14.03 5.35 -4.81
CA ARG A 156 15.31 5.10 -4.17
C ARG A 156 16.37 4.93 -5.25
N THR A 157 17.46 5.68 -5.14
CA THR A 157 18.65 5.50 -5.97
C THR A 157 19.63 4.62 -5.21
N LEU A 158 19.99 3.51 -5.81
CA LEU A 158 21.00 2.57 -5.33
C LEU A 158 22.27 2.79 -6.15
N THR A 159 23.39 3.01 -5.48
CA THR A 159 24.71 3.11 -6.10
C THR A 159 25.49 1.85 -5.77
N TYR A 160 25.94 1.16 -6.80
CA TYR A 160 26.74 -0.06 -6.71
C TYR A 160 28.16 0.23 -7.15
N GLN A 161 29.11 -0.39 -6.46
CA GLN A 161 30.46 -0.58 -6.97
C GLN A 161 30.50 -1.95 -7.64
N VAL A 162 30.76 -1.97 -8.94
CA VAL A 162 30.92 -3.17 -9.75
C VAL A 162 32.41 -3.40 -9.95
N THR A 163 32.89 -4.59 -9.59
CA THR A 163 34.26 -5.03 -9.85
C THR A 163 34.26 -5.74 -11.19
N LEU A 164 35.18 -5.37 -12.07
CA LEU A 164 35.39 -5.98 -13.37
C LEU A 164 36.78 -6.61 -13.37
N THR A 165 36.87 -7.84 -13.89
CA THR A 165 38.13 -8.51 -14.18
C THR A 165 38.20 -8.74 -15.67
N ASP A 166 39.23 -8.20 -16.33
CA ASP A 166 39.40 -8.24 -17.78
C ASP A 166 38.16 -7.73 -18.55
N GLY A 167 37.51 -6.71 -17.99
CA GLY A 167 36.31 -6.09 -18.56
C GLY A 167 34.99 -6.83 -18.28
N VAL A 168 35.03 -7.99 -17.62
CA VAL A 168 33.83 -8.78 -17.26
C VAL A 168 33.44 -8.50 -15.81
N PRO A 169 32.15 -8.22 -15.49
CA PRO A 169 31.73 -7.99 -14.12
C PRO A 169 31.86 -9.27 -13.27
N THR A 170 32.74 -9.23 -12.27
CA THR A 170 33.03 -10.34 -11.35
C THR A 170 32.49 -10.12 -9.94
N GLY A 171 32.07 -8.89 -9.61
CA GLY A 171 31.49 -8.59 -8.31
C GLY A 171 30.60 -7.36 -8.33
N ARG A 172 29.64 -7.30 -7.41
CA ARG A 172 28.78 -6.13 -7.21
C ARG A 172 28.49 -5.90 -5.73
N LYS A 173 28.75 -4.69 -5.25
CA LYS A 173 28.51 -4.28 -3.85
C LYS A 173 27.67 -3.02 -3.81
N LEU A 174 26.59 -3.03 -3.02
CA LEU A 174 25.81 -1.81 -2.75
C LEU A 174 26.62 -0.89 -1.83
N VAL A 175 26.93 0.32 -2.29
CA VAL A 175 27.72 1.29 -1.53
C VAL A 175 26.90 2.48 -1.05
N ARG A 176 25.76 2.78 -1.70
CA ARG A 176 24.86 3.86 -1.27
C ARG A 176 23.41 3.53 -1.61
N SER A 177 22.51 3.88 -0.71
CA SER A 177 21.06 3.78 -0.89
C SER A 177 20.42 5.06 -0.38
N VAL A 178 19.82 5.85 -1.27
CA VAL A 178 19.21 7.15 -0.92
C VAL A 178 17.81 7.22 -1.49
N VAL A 179 16.84 7.62 -0.67
CA VAL A 179 15.51 7.97 -1.17
C VAL A 179 15.59 9.36 -1.80
N THR A 180 15.51 9.41 -3.13
CA THR A 180 15.59 10.66 -3.91
C THR A 180 14.22 11.31 -4.10
N ARG A 181 13.13 10.53 -4.01
CA ARG A 181 11.75 11.03 -3.97
C ARG A 181 10.95 10.23 -2.95
N GLN A 182 10.29 10.92 -2.02
CA GLN A 182 9.41 10.27 -1.05
C GLN A 182 8.12 9.80 -1.73
N ALA A 183 7.57 8.68 -1.26
CA ALA A 183 6.25 8.24 -1.69
C ALA A 183 5.17 9.10 -1.02
N VAL A 184 4.13 9.45 -1.76
CA VAL A 184 2.95 10.14 -1.24
C VAL A 184 1.87 9.10 -0.96
N THR A 185 1.39 9.05 0.27
CA THR A 185 0.31 8.14 0.69
C THR A 185 -0.99 8.46 -0.04
N GLN A 186 -1.63 7.43 -0.60
CA GLN A 186 -2.99 7.52 -1.12
C GLN A 186 -3.97 7.65 0.05
N VAL A 187 -4.85 8.64 0.01
CA VAL A 187 -5.93 8.80 0.99
C VAL A 187 -7.25 8.47 0.33
N VAL A 188 -7.93 7.44 0.84
CA VAL A 188 -9.27 7.05 0.40
C VAL A 188 -10.27 7.41 1.48
N ALA A 189 -11.24 8.27 1.13
CA ALA A 189 -12.40 8.54 1.94
C ALA A 189 -13.40 7.38 1.83
N VAL A 190 -13.89 6.90 2.97
CA VAL A 190 -15.02 5.96 3.05
C VAL A 190 -16.22 6.70 3.62
N GLY A 191 -17.35 6.59 2.93
CA GLY A 191 -18.57 7.28 3.32
C GLY A 191 -19.17 6.73 4.59
N THR A 192 -19.68 7.64 5.42
CA THR A 192 -20.39 7.32 6.67
C THR A 192 -21.73 8.04 6.77
N LYS A 193 -22.18 8.71 5.70
CA LYS A 193 -23.48 9.38 5.67
C LYS A 193 -24.57 8.32 5.49
N ARG A 194 -25.40 8.14 6.52
CA ARG A 194 -26.60 7.30 6.42
C ARG A 194 -27.61 7.98 5.52
N GLU A 195 -28.18 7.24 4.58
CA GLU A 195 -29.37 7.68 3.87
C GLU A 195 -30.57 7.58 4.80
N ARG A 196 -31.46 8.58 4.71
CA ARG A 196 -32.74 8.50 5.40
C ARG A 196 -33.62 7.55 4.60
N ARG A 197 -34.12 6.51 5.26
CA ARG A 197 -35.10 5.60 4.67
C ARG A 197 -36.47 6.16 4.99
N CYS A 198 -37.19 6.58 3.96
CA CYS A 198 -38.51 7.17 4.08
C CYS A 198 -39.56 6.08 3.84
N ASP A 199 -40.70 6.18 4.52
CA ASP A 199 -41.83 5.28 4.30
C ASP A 199 -42.53 5.61 2.98
N PRO A 200 -42.81 4.62 2.11
CA PRO A 200 -43.40 4.87 0.79
C PRO A 200 -44.89 5.24 0.81
N ASN A 201 -45.61 5.11 1.94
CA ASN A 201 -47.02 5.48 2.02
C ASN A 201 -47.26 7.00 2.10
N TYR A 202 -46.20 7.80 2.17
CA TYR A 202 -46.28 9.25 2.33
C TYR A 202 -45.39 9.98 1.30
N GLY A 203 -45.82 11.13 0.80
CA GLY A 203 -45.10 11.90 -0.23
C GLY A 203 -43.84 12.62 0.24
N GLY A 204 -43.72 12.80 1.56
CA GLY A 204 -42.55 13.35 2.22
C GLY A 204 -41.59 12.28 2.76
N CYS A 205 -40.53 12.71 3.45
CA CYS A 205 -39.70 11.76 4.17
C CYS A 205 -40.22 11.49 5.58
N VAL A 206 -41.20 10.59 5.68
CA VAL A 206 -41.65 10.03 6.96
C VAL A 206 -40.64 8.95 7.39
N PRO A 207 -39.96 9.08 8.54
CA PRO A 207 -38.98 8.07 8.97
C PRO A 207 -39.64 6.71 9.19
N ILE A 208 -38.98 5.64 8.73
CA ILE A 208 -39.45 4.28 9.05
C ILE A 208 -39.11 3.98 10.52
N ALA A 209 -40.13 4.03 11.38
CA ALA A 209 -40.04 3.75 12.80
C ALA A 209 -41.23 2.87 13.26
N SER A 210 -41.25 2.47 14.53
CA SER A 210 -42.39 1.75 15.10
C SER A 210 -43.63 2.63 15.26
N ASP A 211 -43.41 3.94 15.41
CA ASP A 211 -44.41 4.96 15.65
C ASP A 211 -43.82 6.30 15.21
N VAL A 212 -44.62 7.14 14.57
CA VAL A 212 -44.23 8.45 14.05
C VAL A 212 -45.34 9.42 14.37
N ASP A 213 -45.01 10.54 14.99
CA ASP A 213 -45.97 11.57 15.38
C ASP A 213 -45.81 12.87 14.58
N CYS A 214 -46.86 13.69 14.56
CA CYS A 214 -46.76 15.06 14.10
C CYS A 214 -45.93 15.93 15.06
N ALA A 215 -44.95 16.65 14.53
CA ALA A 215 -44.10 17.56 15.28
C ALA A 215 -44.94 18.71 15.87
N GLY A 216 -44.87 18.91 17.20
CA GLY A 216 -45.65 19.93 17.90
C GLY A 216 -46.94 19.41 18.56
N GLY A 217 -47.31 18.16 18.29
CA GLY A 217 -48.43 17.48 18.94
C GLY A 217 -48.08 16.86 20.31
N SER A 218 -49.02 16.11 20.88
CA SER A 218 -48.88 15.39 22.15
C SER A 218 -48.22 14.00 22.01
N GLY A 219 -47.62 13.71 20.86
CA GLY A 219 -47.00 12.43 20.54
C GLY A 219 -45.93 12.00 21.55
N ASN A 220 -45.77 10.69 21.70
CA ASN A 220 -44.78 10.06 22.57
C ASN A 220 -43.87 9.07 21.82
N GLY A 221 -43.99 9.03 20.50
CA GLY A 221 -43.28 8.17 19.60
C GLY A 221 -41.79 8.50 19.51
N PRO A 222 -40.99 7.55 18.99
CA PRO A 222 -39.54 7.69 18.82
C PRO A 222 -39.15 8.61 17.66
N ALA A 223 -40.10 8.96 16.78
CA ALA A 223 -39.88 9.77 15.59
C ALA A 223 -41.00 10.80 15.41
N TYR A 224 -40.65 11.95 14.84
CA TYR A 224 -41.61 13.01 14.55
C TYR A 224 -41.39 13.52 13.13
N VAL A 225 -42.47 13.95 12.49
CA VAL A 225 -42.45 14.55 11.16
C VAL A 225 -43.22 15.87 11.15
N THR A 226 -42.78 16.82 10.34
CA THR A 226 -43.44 18.14 10.21
C THR A 226 -44.26 18.14 8.93
N GLY A 227 -45.56 18.39 9.04
CA GLY A 227 -46.48 18.48 7.91
C GLY A 227 -46.58 19.87 7.27
N PRO A 228 -47.49 20.02 6.29
CA PRO A 228 -48.39 18.98 5.76
C PRO A 228 -47.65 17.94 4.89
N ILE A 229 -48.08 16.68 4.92
CA ILE A 229 -47.51 15.58 4.11
C ILE A 229 -48.64 14.84 3.41
N GLU A 230 -48.58 14.72 2.09
CA GLU A 230 -49.54 13.91 1.33
C GLU A 230 -49.48 12.43 1.74
N VAL A 231 -50.63 11.83 2.04
CA VAL A 231 -50.79 10.38 2.24
C VAL A 231 -51.03 9.74 0.88
N ILE A 232 -50.06 8.96 0.40
CA ILE A 232 -50.09 8.30 -0.91
C ILE A 232 -50.69 6.90 -0.83
N GLY A 233 -50.42 6.19 0.26
CA GLY A 233 -50.82 4.80 0.48
C GLY A 233 -51.72 4.67 1.71
N ASP A 234 -51.40 3.70 2.56
CA ASP A 234 -52.12 3.50 3.83
C ASP A 234 -51.54 4.41 4.92
N ASP A 235 -52.40 5.06 5.70
CA ASP A 235 -51.97 5.83 6.87
C ASP A 235 -51.64 4.91 8.06
N ILE A 236 -50.50 4.24 7.98
CA ILE A 236 -50.06 3.24 8.98
C ILE A 236 -49.68 3.84 10.34
N TYR A 237 -49.43 5.16 10.39
CA TYR A 237 -49.02 5.88 11.59
C TYR A 237 -50.14 6.79 12.14
N ASP A 238 -51.35 6.75 11.59
CA ASP A 238 -52.49 7.59 12.01
C ASP A 238 -52.15 9.09 12.04
N LEU A 239 -51.40 9.56 11.02
CA LEU A 239 -50.95 10.95 10.89
C LEU A 239 -51.99 11.85 10.21
N ASP A 240 -52.94 11.27 9.48
CA ASP A 240 -54.08 11.91 8.81
C ASP A 240 -55.36 11.48 9.53
N ARG A 241 -55.66 12.16 10.65
CA ARG A 241 -56.73 11.77 11.57
C ARG A 241 -58.13 12.12 11.04
N ASP A 242 -58.24 13.13 10.20
CA ASP A 242 -59.50 13.54 9.59
C ASP A 242 -59.74 12.92 8.20
N ASN A 243 -58.77 12.16 7.70
CA ASN A 243 -58.82 11.37 6.46
C ASN A 243 -59.06 12.23 5.21
N ASP A 244 -58.42 13.39 5.16
CA ASP A 244 -58.52 14.33 4.04
C ASP A 244 -57.43 14.11 2.96
N GLY A 245 -56.46 13.24 3.24
CA GLY A 245 -55.32 12.91 2.39
C GLY A 245 -54.03 13.66 2.75
N TYR A 246 -54.04 14.51 3.77
CA TYR A 246 -52.88 15.24 4.26
C TYR A 246 -52.62 14.93 5.74
N ALA A 247 -51.43 14.44 6.03
CA ALA A 247 -50.93 14.20 7.37
C ALA A 247 -50.32 15.46 7.99
N CYS A 248 -50.52 15.63 9.30
CA CYS A 248 -49.90 16.67 10.13
C CYS A 248 -50.09 18.12 9.63
N ASP A 249 -51.27 18.44 9.12
CA ASP A 249 -51.66 19.76 8.62
C ASP A 249 -52.40 20.63 9.66
N ASP A 250 -52.74 20.06 10.81
CA ASP A 250 -53.34 20.69 12.01
C ASP A 250 -52.42 21.63 12.82
#